data_AF-A0A0Q7Z3Y1-F1
#
_entry.id   AF-A0A0Q7Z3Y1-F1
#
_cell.length_a   1.000
_cell.length_b   1.000
_cell.length_c   1.000
_cell.angle_alpha   90.00
_cell.angle_beta   90.00
_cell.angle_gamma   90.00
#
_symmetry.space_group_name_H-M   'P 1'
#
loop_
_entity.id
_entity.type
_entity.pdbx_description
1 polymer ?
#
loop_
_entity_poly.entity_id
_entity_poly.type
_entity_poly.pdbx_seq_one_letter_code
_entity_poly.pdbx_strand_id
1 'polypeptide(L)'
;MQTARNDIDDMIVHEKMQVALEYQNEAWADGRADGIEPEIIADAAIALAMRETIRLHGEAGAEAMLDSLRERMLAGEFSPERKIQ
;
A
#
# COMPACT_ATOMS: atom_id res chain seq x y z
N MET A 1 27.51 -3.84 16.09
CA MET A 1 27.17 -2.41 15.89
C MET A 1 26.44 -2.15 14.56
N GLN A 2 26.74 -2.89 13.49
CA GLN A 2 26.06 -2.72 12.19
C GLN A 2 24.66 -3.37 12.13
N THR A 3 24.49 -4.55 12.75
CA THR A 3 23.18 -5.24 12.87
C THR A 3 22.14 -4.41 13.62
N ALA A 4 22.50 -3.89 14.80
CA ALA A 4 21.62 -3.05 15.60
C ALA A 4 21.18 -1.74 14.91
N ARG A 5 21.94 -1.24 13.92
CA ARG A 5 21.54 -0.06 13.14
C ARG A 5 20.51 -0.42 12.07
N ASN A 6 20.70 -1.55 11.39
CA ASN A 6 19.72 -2.06 10.42
C ASN A 6 18.39 -2.42 11.11
N ASP A 7 18.43 -3.00 12.31
CA ASP A 7 17.21 -3.32 13.07
C ASP A 7 16.40 -2.06 13.43
N ILE A 8 17.09 -0.95 13.73
CA ILE A 8 16.45 0.35 14.00
C ILE A 8 15.89 0.96 12.71
N ASP A 9 16.63 0.87 11.60
CA ASP A 9 16.16 1.37 10.30
C ASP A 9 14.90 0.61 9.82
N ASP A 10 14.87 -0.71 10.00
CA ASP A 10 13.71 -1.56 9.69
C ASP A 10 12.50 -1.22 10.57
N MET A 11 12.73 -0.98 11.87
CA MET A 11 11.69 -0.54 12.81
C MET A 11 11.10 0.83 12.39
N ILE A 12 11.95 1.77 11.98
CA ILE A 12 11.51 3.10 11.51
C ILE A 12 10.66 2.97 10.23
N VAL A 13 11.06 2.12 9.29
CA VAL A 13 10.28 1.88 8.06
C VAL A 13 8.93 1.27 8.40
N HIS A 14 8.89 0.31 9.33
CA HIS A 14 7.66 -0.31 9.78
C HIS A 14 6.71 0.72 10.43
N GLU A 15 7.21 1.56 11.34
CA GLU A 15 6.41 2.61 11.99
C GLU A 15 5.84 3.60 10.97
N LYS A 16 6.65 4.05 10.00
CA LYS A 16 6.17 4.94 8.93
C LYS A 16 5.07 4.29 8.09
N MET A 17 5.20 2.99 7.82
CA MET A 17 4.19 2.23 7.09
C MET A 17 2.88 2.13 7.90
N GLN A 18 2.95 1.90 9.21
CA GLN A 18 1.77 1.88 10.08
C GLN A 18 1.04 3.23 10.05
N VAL A 19 1.76 4.33 10.23
CA VAL A 19 1.17 5.68 10.19
C VAL A 19 0.56 5.97 8.81
N ALA A 20 1.22 5.56 7.72
CA ALA A 20 0.67 5.72 6.38
C ALA A 20 -0.66 4.96 6.20
N LEU A 21 -0.76 3.74 6.76
CA LEU A 21 -2.01 2.96 6.72
C LEU A 21 -3.13 3.63 7.53
N GLU A 22 -2.82 4.23 8.67
CA GLU A 22 -3.78 5.00 9.46
C GLU A 22 -4.36 6.17 8.65
N TYR A 23 -3.52 6.96 8.00
CA TYR A 23 -3.98 8.05 7.12
C TYR A 23 -4.87 7.56 5.98
N GLN A 24 -4.56 6.40 5.37
CA GLN A 24 -5.40 5.84 4.32
C GLN A 24 -6.75 5.34 4.85
N ASN A 25 -6.77 4.75 6.05
CA ASN A 25 -8.02 4.30 6.69
C ASN A 25 -8.92 5.49 7.06
N GLU A 26 -8.34 6.58 7.57
CA GLU A 26 -9.05 7.83 7.85
C GLU A 26 -9.64 8.42 6.57
N ALA A 27 -8.85 8.54 5.50
CA ALA A 27 -9.34 9.01 4.20
C ALA A 27 -10.49 8.16 3.67
N TRP A 28 -10.45 6.85 3.92
CA TRP A 28 -11.54 5.93 3.56
C TRP A 28 -12.80 6.19 4.38
N ALA A 29 -12.65 6.37 5.69
CA ALA A 29 -13.76 6.64 6.60
C ALA A 29 -14.44 7.97 6.27
N ASP A 30 -13.65 9.02 6.03
CA ASP A 30 -14.12 10.36 5.66
C ASP A 30 -14.85 10.35 4.32
N GLY A 31 -14.25 9.74 3.29
CA GLY A 31 -14.88 9.64 1.97
C GLY A 31 -16.23 8.91 2.04
N ARG A 32 -16.33 7.87 2.86
CA ARG A 32 -17.61 7.17 3.10
C ARG A 32 -18.61 8.04 3.86
N ALA A 33 -18.16 8.81 4.85
CA ALA A 33 -19.01 9.71 5.61
C ALA A 33 -19.59 10.83 4.71
N ASP A 34 -18.82 11.26 3.71
CA ASP A 34 -19.24 12.21 2.67
C ASP A 34 -20.16 11.59 1.60
N GLY A 35 -20.43 10.28 1.68
CA GLY A 35 -21.33 9.57 0.78
C GLY A 35 -20.68 9.05 -0.50
N ILE A 36 -19.35 9.01 -0.58
CA ILE A 36 -18.62 8.46 -1.74
C ILE A 36 -18.61 6.94 -1.67
N GLU A 37 -18.95 6.28 -2.77
CA GLU A 37 -18.91 4.82 -2.86
C GLU A 37 -17.48 4.27 -2.68
N PRO A 38 -17.29 3.16 -1.93
CA PRO A 38 -15.97 2.59 -1.68
C PRO A 38 -15.16 2.27 -2.94
N GLU A 39 -15.85 1.87 -4.02
CA GLU A 39 -15.24 1.55 -5.31
C GLU A 39 -14.62 2.80 -5.96
N ILE A 40 -15.27 3.96 -5.83
CA ILE A 40 -14.76 5.24 -6.33
C ILE A 40 -13.52 5.68 -5.53
N ILE A 41 -13.55 5.50 -4.20
CA ILE A 41 -12.39 5.79 -3.33
C ILE A 41 -11.21 4.91 -3.73
N ALA A 42 -11.45 3.61 -3.99
CA ALA A 42 -10.42 2.68 -4.42
C ALA A 42 -9.79 3.06 -5.76
N ASP A 43 -10.62 3.38 -6.75
CA ASP A 43 -10.15 3.81 -8.08
C ASP A 43 -9.29 5.08 -7.98
N ALA A 44 -9.73 6.06 -7.19
CA ALA A 44 -8.97 7.29 -6.96
C ALA A 44 -7.63 7.01 -6.27
N ALA A 45 -7.61 6.16 -5.25
CA ALA A 45 -6.40 5.78 -4.53
C ALA A 45 -5.40 5.05 -5.44
N ILE A 46 -5.86 4.09 -6.25
CA ILE A 46 -5.00 3.37 -7.21
C ILE A 46 -4.44 4.32 -8.26
N ALA A 47 -5.27 5.22 -8.81
CA ALA A 47 -4.81 6.19 -9.80
C ALA A 47 -3.75 7.14 -9.23
N LEU A 48 -3.91 7.59 -7.99
CA LEU A 48 -2.93 8.43 -7.31
C LEU A 48 -1.63 7.66 -7.04
N ALA A 49 -1.73 6.44 -6.50
CA ALA A 49 -0.58 5.59 -6.23
C ALA A 49 0.23 5.32 -7.51
N MET A 50 -0.43 5.02 -8.63
CA MET A 50 0.23 4.82 -9.92
C MET A 50 0.96 6.08 -10.42
N ARG A 51 0.34 7.26 -10.30
CA ARG A 51 0.98 8.53 -10.69
C ARG A 51 2.23 8.81 -9.86
N GLU A 52 2.15 8.59 -8.55
CA GLU A 52 3.29 8.80 -7.66
C GLU A 52 4.41 7.79 -7.91
N THR A 53 4.08 6.52 -8.14
CA THR A 53 5.08 5.51 -8.50
C THR A 53 5.80 5.85 -9.79
N ILE A 54 5.06 6.27 -10.84
CA ILE A 54 5.70 6.72 -12.09
C ILE A 54 6.56 7.95 -11.86
N ARG A 55 6.10 8.91 -11.03
CA ARG A 55 6.87 10.12 -10.70
C ARG A 55 8.19 9.80 -9.98
N LEU A 56 8.18 8.82 -9.09
CA LEU A 56 9.33 8.45 -8.25
C LEU A 56 10.28 7.45 -8.93
N HIS A 57 9.74 6.53 -9.73
CA HIS A 57 10.46 5.35 -10.24
C HIS A 57 10.38 5.17 -11.76
N GLY A 58 9.66 6.04 -12.46
CA GLY A 58 9.41 5.93 -13.90
C GLY A 58 8.42 4.83 -14.26
N GLU A 59 8.11 4.73 -15.56
CA GLU A 59 7.14 3.76 -16.09
C GLU A 59 7.59 2.31 -15.86
N ALA A 60 8.87 1.99 -16.09
CA ALA A 60 9.41 0.66 -15.84
C ALA A 60 9.36 0.25 -14.36
N GLY A 61 9.55 1.20 -13.44
CA GLY A 61 9.41 0.96 -12.01
C GLY A 61 7.96 0.69 -11.61
N ALA A 62 7.01 1.38 -12.24
CA ALA A 62 5.59 1.14 -12.04
C ALA A 62 5.14 -0.22 -12.60
N GLU A 63 5.65 -0.64 -13.76
CA GLU A 63 5.42 -1.97 -14.33
C GLU A 63 5.91 -3.07 -13.39
N ALA A 64 7.15 -2.96 -12.89
CA ALA A 64 7.69 -3.93 -11.94
C ALA A 64 6.88 -4.01 -10.62
N MET A 65 6.36 -2.88 -10.14
CA MET A 65 5.47 -2.84 -8.99
C MET A 65 4.16 -3.60 -9.26
N LEU A 66 3.57 -3.41 -10.45
CA LEU A 66 2.34 -4.10 -10.84
C LEU A 66 2.54 -5.60 -10.99
N ASP A 67 3.67 -6.05 -11.55
CA ASP A 67 4.01 -7.47 -11.63
C ASP A 67 4.12 -8.10 -10.24
N SER A 68 4.82 -7.44 -9.31
CA SER A 68 4.91 -7.90 -7.92
C SER A 68 3.55 -7.94 -7.23
N LEU A 69 2.70 -6.92 -7.43
CA LEU A 69 1.34 -6.90 -6.89
C LEU A 69 0.49 -8.04 -7.46
N ARG A 70 0.61 -8.34 -8.76
CA ARG A 70 -0.05 -9.46 -9.40
C ARG A 70 0.39 -10.79 -8.78
N GLU A 71 1.69 -11.00 -8.57
CA GLU A 71 2.20 -12.22 -7.92
C GLU A 71 1.63 -12.40 -6.50
N ARG A 72 1.62 -11.33 -5.70
CA ARG A 72 1.05 -11.31 -4.34
C ARG A 72 -0.45 -11.60 -4.33
N MET A 73 -1.18 -11.05 -5.29
CA MET A 73 -2.60 -11.33 -5.49
C MET A 73 -2.84 -12.81 -5.82
N LEU A 74 -2.05 -13.39 -6.73
CA LEU A 74 -2.15 -14.81 -7.08
C LEU A 74 -1.75 -15.72 -5.91
N ALA A 75 -0.89 -15.26 -5.02
CA ALA A 75 -0.55 -15.94 -3.75
C ALA A 75 -1.63 -15.76 -2.66
N GLY A 76 -2.74 -15.07 -2.96
CA GLY A 76 -3.86 -14.87 -2.05
C GLY A 76 -3.57 -13.88 -0.92
N GLU A 77 -2.55 -13.03 -1.04
CA GLU A 77 -2.15 -12.10 0.03
C GLU A 77 -3.25 -11.08 0.39
N PHE A 78 -4.06 -10.68 -0.58
CA PHE A 78 -5.14 -9.70 -0.40
C PHE A 78 -6.53 -10.34 -0.18
N SER A 79 -6.60 -11.67 -0.11
CA SER A 79 -7.88 -12.34 0.12
C SER A 79 -8.31 -12.17 1.58
N PRO A 80 -9.57 -11.78 1.86
CA PRO A 80 -10.06 -11.51 3.22
C PRO A 80 -10.03 -12.75 4.14
N GLU A 81 -9.87 -13.96 3.58
CA GLU A 81 -9.75 -15.21 4.33
C GLU A 81 -8.40 -15.91 4.10
N ARG A 82 -7.31 -15.40 4.67
CA ARG A 82 -6.12 -16.25 4.88
C ARG A 82 -6.34 -17.08 6.16
N LYS A 83 -6.95 -18.25 6.04
CA LYS A 83 -6.84 -19.31 7.07
C LYS A 83 -5.41 -19.82 7.03
N ILE A 84 -4.56 -19.30 7.91
CA ILE A 84 -3.26 -19.88 8.20
C ILE A 84 -3.54 -21.29 8.74
N GLN A 85 -3.11 -22.32 8.00
CA GLN A 85 -3.05 -23.70 8.52
C GLN A 85 -1.73 -23.91 9.23
#